data_AF-A0A6I1KQD6-F1
#
_entry.id   AF-A0A6I1KQD6-F1
#
_cell.length_a   1.000
_cell.length_b   1.000
_cell.length_c   1.000
_cell.angle_alpha   90.00
_cell.angle_beta   90.00
_cell.angle_gamma   90.00
#
_symmetry.space_group_name_H-M   'P 1'
#
loop_
_entity.id
_entity.type
_entity.pdbx_description
1 polymer ?
#
loop_
_entity_poly.entity_id
_entity_poly.type
_entity_poly.pdbx_seq_one_letter_code
_entity_poly.pdbx_strand_id
1 'polypeptide(L)'
;MKATLLKHDKFTDEYGNLVEMKIWKTPANEQTPYGVKYSLVYVVNGQRVIGYDNERGKGDHRHHGGDEIPYRFIDADLLVEDFLKDVEEFIRRYHEG
;
A
#
# COMPACT_ATOMS: atom_id res chain seq x y z
N MET A 1 -22.59 -8.90 -1.47
CA MET A 1 -22.39 -7.45 -1.73
C MET A 1 -21.02 -7.26 -2.36
N LYS A 2 -20.88 -6.41 -3.37
CA LYS A 2 -19.62 -6.18 -4.11
C LYS A 2 -18.81 -5.05 -3.47
N ALA A 3 -17.49 -5.09 -3.61
CA ALA A 3 -16.62 -4.01 -3.17
C ALA A 3 -16.77 -2.78 -4.09
N THR A 4 -16.79 -1.58 -3.52
CA THR A 4 -16.85 -0.30 -4.25
C THR A 4 -15.48 0.35 -4.23
N LEU A 5 -14.94 0.73 -5.39
CA LEU A 5 -13.68 1.45 -5.46
C LEU A 5 -13.84 2.85 -4.85
N LEU A 6 -13.06 3.14 -3.81
CA LEU A 6 -13.03 4.46 -3.15
C LEU A 6 -11.95 5.36 -3.75
N LYS A 7 -10.77 4.80 -4.01
CA LYS A 7 -9.62 5.52 -4.54
C LYS A 7 -8.82 4.61 -5.47
N HIS A 8 -8.42 5.14 -6.60
CA HIS A 8 -7.47 4.51 -7.50
C HIS A 8 -6.59 5.58 -8.12
N ASP A 9 -5.36 5.67 -7.62
CA ASP A 9 -4.33 6.53 -8.19
C ASP A 9 -3.21 5.65 -8.74
N LYS A 10 -2.76 5.99 -9.95
CA LYS A 10 -1.66 5.31 -10.61
C LYS A 10 -0.82 6.34 -11.34
N PHE A 11 0.45 6.44 -10.98
CA PHE A 11 1.37 7.38 -11.61
C PHE A 11 2.80 6.85 -11.58
N THR A 12 3.64 7.45 -12.41
CA THR A 12 5.07 7.20 -12.42
C THR A 12 5.77 8.36 -11.74
N ASP A 13 6.75 8.08 -10.88
CA ASP A 13 7.58 9.12 -10.27
C ASP A 13 8.60 9.70 -11.27
N GLU A 14 9.41 10.66 -10.83
CA GLU A 14 10.42 11.32 -11.66
C GLU A 14 11.56 10.38 -12.12
N TYR A 15 11.71 9.23 -11.48
CA TYR A 15 12.73 8.22 -11.78
C TYR A 15 12.21 7.09 -12.68
N GLY A 16 10.95 7.13 -13.09
CA GLY A 16 10.34 6.09 -13.92
C GLY A 16 9.74 4.93 -13.13
N ASN A 17 9.70 5.01 -11.80
CA ASN A 17 9.13 3.96 -10.95
C ASN A 17 7.62 4.10 -10.82
N LEU A 18 6.92 2.98 -10.66
CA LEU A 18 5.46 2.96 -10.59
C LEU A 18 4.98 3.07 -9.15
N VAL A 19 4.05 4.01 -8.91
CA VAL A 19 3.21 4.08 -7.72
C VAL A 19 1.77 3.74 -8.11
N GLU A 20 1.16 2.76 -7.43
CA GLU A 20 -0.24 2.40 -7.65
C GLU A 20 -0.94 2.18 -6.31
N MET A 21 -2.02 2.93 -6.07
CA MET A 21 -2.80 2.91 -4.84
C MET A 21 -4.25 2.59 -5.15
N LYS A 22 -4.75 1.49 -4.61
CA LYS A 22 -6.16 1.09 -4.73
C LYS A 22 -6.77 0.88 -3.36
N ILE A 23 -7.93 1.48 -3.12
CA ILE A 23 -8.69 1.35 -1.89
C ILE A 23 -10.14 1.07 -2.25
N TRP A 24 -10.72 0.06 -1.60
CA TRP A 24 -12.09 -0.37 -1.81
C TRP A 24 -12.87 -0.41 -0.50
N LYS A 25 -14.13 0.00 -0.53
CA LYS A 25 -15.12 -0.27 0.51
C LYS A 25 -15.70 -1.66 0.32
N THR A 26 -15.66 -2.49 1.34
CA THR A 26 -16.25 -3.83 1.37
C THR A 26 -17.19 -3.94 2.57
N PRO A 27 -18.19 -4.83 2.57
CA PRO A 27 -18.88 -5.19 3.80
C PRO A 27 -17.86 -5.63 4.86
N ALA A 28 -18.02 -5.11 6.07
CA ALA A 28 -17.25 -5.55 7.23
C ALA A 28 -17.47 -7.05 7.46
N ASN A 29 -16.39 -7.75 7.78
CA ASN A 29 -16.39 -9.17 8.16
C ASN A 29 -15.19 -9.41 9.07
N GLU A 30 -15.05 -10.62 9.61
CA GLU A 30 -13.96 -10.98 10.54
C GLU A 30 -12.55 -10.70 9.99
N GLN A 31 -12.36 -10.75 8.67
CA GLN A 31 -11.06 -10.54 8.01
C GLN A 31 -10.81 -9.08 7.65
N THR A 32 -11.87 -8.31 7.42
CA THR A 32 -11.82 -6.86 7.13
C THR A 32 -12.81 -6.14 8.05
N PRO A 33 -12.51 -6.01 9.35
CA PRO A 33 -13.47 -5.49 10.34
C PRO A 33 -13.85 -4.04 10.06
N TYR A 34 -12.94 -3.27 9.47
CA TYR A 34 -13.18 -1.87 9.08
C TYR A 34 -13.95 -1.72 7.77
N GLY A 35 -14.27 -2.82 7.07
CA GLY A 35 -14.96 -2.75 5.78
C GLY A 35 -14.14 -2.07 4.68
N VAL A 36 -12.81 -2.16 4.77
CA VAL A 36 -11.88 -1.58 3.80
C VAL A 36 -10.92 -2.66 3.31
N LYS A 37 -10.71 -2.71 2.00
CA LYS A 37 -9.63 -3.44 1.35
C LYS A 37 -8.70 -2.45 0.69
N TYR A 38 -7.41 -2.76 0.63
CA TYR A 38 -6.45 -1.89 -0.05
C TYR A 38 -5.28 -2.66 -0.63
N SER A 39 -4.64 -2.05 -1.62
CA SER A 39 -3.42 -2.50 -2.28
C SER A 39 -2.67 -1.25 -2.75
N LEU A 40 -1.65 -0.85 -2.00
CA LEU A 40 -0.75 0.25 -2.38
C LEU A 40 0.62 -0.35 -2.65
N VAL A 41 1.20 -0.06 -3.80
CA VAL A 41 2.48 -0.66 -4.23
C VAL A 41 3.39 0.39 -4.84
N TYR A 42 4.68 0.25 -4.55
CA TYR A 42 5.75 0.98 -5.19
C TYR A 42 6.69 -0.03 -5.87
N VAL A 43 6.88 0.15 -7.17
CA VAL A 43 7.59 -0.78 -8.04
C VAL A 43 8.75 -0.06 -8.72
N VAL A 44 9.96 -0.54 -8.43
CA VAL A 44 11.23 -0.02 -8.96
C VAL A 44 11.81 -1.08 -9.89
N ASN A 45 12.15 -0.72 -11.13
CA ASN A 45 12.68 -1.66 -12.13
C ASN A 45 11.85 -2.94 -12.31
N GLY A 46 10.51 -2.84 -12.20
CA GLY A 46 9.61 -3.99 -12.30
C GLY A 46 9.49 -4.86 -11.05
N GLN A 47 10.19 -4.53 -9.96
CA GLN A 47 10.12 -5.23 -8.68
C GLN A 47 9.35 -4.41 -7.63
N ARG A 48 8.38 -5.03 -6.94
CA ARG A 48 7.72 -4.42 -5.78
C ARG A 48 8.73 -4.28 -4.65
N VAL A 49 9.06 -3.05 -4.28
CA VAL A 49 10.01 -2.74 -3.19
C VAL A 49 9.28 -2.30 -1.92
N ILE A 50 8.12 -1.67 -2.07
CA ILE A 50 7.20 -1.35 -0.97
C ILE A 50 5.80 -1.80 -1.37
N GLY A 51 5.06 -2.33 -0.40
CA GLY A 51 3.62 -2.32 -0.56
C GLY A 51 2.85 -2.64 0.70
N TYR A 52 1.60 -2.25 0.65
CA TYR A 52 0.59 -2.36 1.67
C TYR A 52 -0.59 -3.10 1.11
N ASP A 53 -0.93 -4.20 1.74
CA ASP A 53 -2.17 -4.89 1.45
C ASP A 53 -2.69 -5.59 2.69
N ASN A 54 -3.98 -5.92 2.66
CA ASN A 54 -4.65 -6.65 3.71
C ASN A 54 -5.18 -7.99 3.19
N GLU A 55 -4.34 -8.70 2.44
CA GLU A 55 -4.69 -9.97 1.82
C GLU A 55 -5.03 -11.07 2.86
N ARG A 56 -5.90 -12.00 2.45
CA ARG A 56 -6.58 -12.95 3.35
C ARG A 56 -5.60 -13.73 4.22
N GLY A 57 -5.85 -13.71 5.54
CA GLY A 57 -5.23 -14.64 6.49
C GLY A 57 -3.89 -14.19 7.09
N LYS A 58 -3.30 -13.09 6.62
CA LYS A 58 -2.04 -12.55 7.16
C LYS A 58 -2.21 -11.29 8.02
N GLY A 59 -3.34 -10.60 7.90
CA GLY A 59 -3.53 -9.27 8.48
C GLY A 59 -2.91 -8.17 7.60
N ASP A 60 -3.09 -6.93 8.02
CA ASP A 60 -2.48 -5.77 7.38
C ASP A 60 -0.95 -5.89 7.49
N HIS A 61 -0.22 -5.72 6.39
CA HIS A 61 1.24 -5.75 6.43
C HIS A 61 1.89 -4.80 5.43
N ARG A 62 3.11 -4.38 5.77
CA ARG A 62 3.99 -3.54 4.95
C ARG A 62 5.17 -4.39 4.49
N HIS A 63 5.50 -4.28 3.22
CA HIS A 63 6.71 -4.87 2.63
C HIS A 63 7.80 -3.83 2.57
N HIS A 64 9.00 -4.16 3.05
CA HIS A 64 10.23 -3.39 2.87
C HIS A 64 11.34 -4.32 2.41
N GLY A 65 11.78 -4.21 1.16
CA GLY A 65 12.98 -4.93 0.70
C GLY A 65 12.93 -6.46 0.85
N GLY A 66 11.75 -7.06 1.02
CA GLY A 66 11.54 -8.50 1.23
C GLY A 66 11.03 -8.88 2.62
N ASP A 67 11.02 -7.97 3.60
CA ASP A 67 10.48 -8.21 4.94
C ASP A 67 9.00 -7.82 5.03
N GLU A 68 8.17 -8.74 5.55
CA GLU A 68 6.75 -8.49 5.87
C GLU A 68 6.62 -8.04 7.34
N ILE A 69 6.18 -6.81 7.56
CA ILE A 69 5.98 -6.23 8.90
C ILE A 69 4.47 -6.03 9.13
N PRO A 70 3.91 -6.45 10.28
CA PRO A 70 2.52 -6.15 10.62
C PRO A 70 2.24 -4.65 10.58
N TYR A 71 1.20 -4.26 9.84
CA TYR A 71 0.66 -2.91 9.82
C TYR A 71 -0.63 -2.90 10.65
N ARG A 72 -1.01 -1.74 11.19
CA ARG A 72 -2.29 -1.58 11.88
C ARG A 72 -3.10 -0.53 11.13
N PHE A 73 -4.12 -0.97 10.41
CA PHE A 73 -5.03 -0.03 9.77
C PHE A 73 -5.78 0.81 10.81
N ILE A 74 -5.78 2.14 10.62
CA ILE A 74 -6.56 3.10 11.41
C ILE A 74 -7.65 3.70 10.50
N ASP A 75 -7.23 4.35 9.42
CA ASP A 75 -8.10 4.88 8.37
C ASP A 75 -7.35 4.96 7.02
N ALA A 76 -8.07 5.37 5.97
CA ALA A 76 -7.54 5.43 4.62
C ALA A 76 -6.55 6.58 4.39
N ASP A 77 -6.65 7.66 5.16
CA ASP A 77 -5.78 8.83 4.99
C ASP A 77 -4.40 8.53 5.60
N LEU A 78 -4.36 7.96 6.80
CA LEU A 78 -3.13 7.49 7.44
C LEU A 78 -2.46 6.37 6.64
N LEU A 79 -3.23 5.46 6.04
CA LEU A 79 -2.71 4.43 5.15
C LEU A 79 -1.93 5.04 3.97
N VAL A 80 -2.48 6.08 3.34
CA VAL A 80 -1.84 6.75 2.21
C VAL A 80 -0.61 7.56 2.68
N GLU A 81 -0.73 8.28 3.80
CA GLU A 81 0.37 9.06 4.37
C GLU A 81 1.56 8.15 4.73
N ASP A 82 1.31 7.09 5.49
CA ASP A 82 2.34 6.14 5.86
C ASP A 82 3.00 5.56 4.60
N PHE A 83 2.20 5.08 3.63
CA PHE A 83 2.72 4.51 2.38
C PHE A 83 3.64 5.48 1.64
N LEU A 84 3.21 6.73 1.43
CA LEU A 84 3.99 7.74 0.71
C LEU A 84 5.27 8.11 1.45
N LYS A 85 5.23 8.16 2.79
CA LYS A 85 6.40 8.43 3.61
C LYS A 85 7.51 7.42 3.36
N ASP A 86 7.19 6.13 3.27
CA ASP A 86 8.27 5.16 3.05
C ASP A 86 8.69 5.06 1.59
N VAL A 87 7.81 5.40 0.65
CA VAL A 87 8.24 5.61 -0.75
C VAL A 87 9.28 6.72 -0.80
N GLU A 88 9.03 7.84 -0.12
CA GLU A 88 9.99 8.94 -0.01
C GLU A 88 11.29 8.49 0.68
N GLU A 89 11.21 7.78 1.82
CA GLU A 89 12.40 7.27 2.51
C GLU A 89 13.20 6.30 1.65
N PHE A 90 12.54 5.44 0.86
CA PHE A 90 13.21 4.53 -0.06
C PHE A 90 13.90 5.30 -1.19
N ILE A 91 13.21 6.26 -1.82
CA ILE A 91 13.78 7.08 -2.90
C ILE A 91 15.04 7.77 -2.42
N ARG A 92 14.99 8.43 -1.24
CA ARG A 92 16.16 9.08 -0.64
C ARG A 92 17.32 8.11 -0.46
N ARG A 93 17.07 6.91 0.07
CA ARG A 93 18.12 5.90 0.28
C ARG A 93 18.66 5.31 -1.03
N TYR A 94 17.84 5.19 -2.06
CA TYR A 94 18.19 4.52 -3.32
C TYR A 94 18.88 5.44 -4.33
N HIS A 95 18.54 6.74 -4.34
CA HIS A 95 19.05 7.72 -5.29
C HIS A 95 20.02 8.75 -4.70
N GLU A 96 19.95 9.05 -3.40
CA GLU A 96 20.82 10.04 -2.74
C GLU A 96 21.95 9.41 -1.90
N GLY A 97 22.02 8.07 -1.88
CA GLY A 97 23.00 7.26 -1.14
C GLY A 97 24.17 6.76 -1.98
#